data_AF-A0A8I1QDG4-F1
#
_entry.id   AF-A0A8I1QDG4-F1
#
_cell.length_a   1.000
_cell.length_b   1.000
_cell.length_c   1.000
_cell.angle_alpha   90.00
_cell.angle_beta   90.00
_cell.angle_gamma   90.00
#
_symmetry.space_group_name_H-M   'P 1'
#
loop_
_entity.id
_entity.type
_entity.pdbx_description
1 polymer ?
#
loop_
_entity_poly.entity_id
_entity_poly.type
_entity_poly.pdbx_seq_one_letter_code
_entity_poly.pdbx_strand_id
1 'polypeptide(L)'
;MEKKLLKLQEVSLKMKQAAWNDAIDIMKHWQDFELAQFLFEHQELSHLWANSAFNSFWLEKLNSLRISSNSSFRFLEQPGVPTSELVSGYYIFCNWLRHKSSLKWDALPELSMSFHLTRKKMHYHLLDLIYADEKELLKFTKYLYNHEGFAKAQGTPGYLLLTNGYYHLACAYKRLHNNQESCEQAYKLCWKFMHLAQLAEKDSTISIHNAYYGKGLYYATPFKINNMIEMKVAFFSEVGSDWLTLTGQKSAENSAEFAYQNVLRARGDFKGNGAHP
;
A
#
# COMPACT_ATOMS: atom_id res chain seq x y z
N MET A 1 -26.34 -22.40 -7.37
CA MET A 1 -26.09 -21.16 -6.59
C MET A 1 -26.23 -21.42 -5.09
N GLU A 2 -27.34 -22.03 -4.63
CA GLU A 2 -27.58 -22.41 -3.22
C GLU A 2 -26.47 -23.26 -2.57
N LYS A 3 -26.03 -24.36 -3.18
CA LYS A 3 -24.96 -25.21 -2.62
C LYS A 3 -23.62 -24.47 -2.42
N LYS A 4 -23.37 -23.41 -3.19
CA LYS A 4 -22.14 -22.60 -3.08
C LYS A 4 -22.25 -21.59 -1.93
N LEU A 5 -23.42 -20.94 -1.81
CA LEU A 5 -23.72 -20.02 -0.72
C LEU A 5 -23.66 -20.73 0.66
N LEU A 6 -24.19 -21.96 0.72
CA LEU A 6 -24.13 -22.80 1.93
C LEU A 6 -22.69 -23.08 2.40
N LYS A 7 -21.75 -23.32 1.47
CA LYS A 7 -20.33 -23.57 1.82
C LYS A 7 -19.60 -22.33 2.34
N LEU A 8 -19.90 -21.14 1.81
CA LEU A 8 -19.32 -19.88 2.29
C LEU A 8 -19.80 -19.57 3.71
N GLN A 9 -21.10 -19.73 3.95
CA GLN A 9 -21.72 -19.54 5.26
C GLN A 9 -21.20 -20.55 6.31
N GLU A 10 -20.97 -21.80 5.90
CA GLU A 10 -20.39 -22.84 6.76
C GLU A 10 -18.99 -22.45 7.27
N VAL A 11 -18.11 -21.95 6.39
CA VAL A 11 -16.77 -21.49 6.79
C VAL A 11 -16.86 -20.30 7.74
N SER A 12 -17.73 -19.32 7.46
CA SER A 12 -17.94 -18.18 8.37
C SER A 12 -18.36 -18.63 9.77
N LEU A 13 -19.30 -19.59 9.85
CA LEU A 13 -19.75 -20.14 11.13
C LEU A 13 -18.62 -20.85 11.89
N LYS A 14 -17.86 -21.72 11.20
CA LYS A 14 -16.72 -22.44 11.79
C LYS A 14 -15.65 -21.49 12.32
N MET A 15 -15.36 -20.42 11.59
CA MET A 15 -14.44 -19.37 12.05
C MET A 15 -14.97 -18.66 13.31
N LYS A 16 -16.25 -18.30 13.36
CA LYS A 16 -16.86 -17.66 14.55
C LYS A 16 -16.86 -18.58 15.78
N GLN A 17 -16.88 -19.90 15.56
CA GLN A 17 -16.82 -20.92 16.61
C GLN A 17 -15.39 -21.35 16.98
N ALA A 18 -14.37 -20.71 16.41
CA ALA A 18 -12.96 -21.10 16.56
C ALA A 18 -12.64 -22.54 16.12
N ALA A 19 -13.45 -23.13 15.24
CA ALA A 19 -13.21 -24.42 14.61
C ALA A 19 -12.25 -24.22 13.40
N TRP A 20 -11.03 -23.76 13.68
CA TRP A 20 -10.07 -23.31 12.66
C TRP A 20 -9.69 -24.40 11.66
N ASN A 21 -9.39 -25.60 12.15
CA ASN A 21 -8.96 -26.71 11.30
C ASN A 21 -10.05 -27.13 10.31
N ASP A 22 -11.31 -27.21 10.78
CA ASP A 22 -12.44 -27.50 9.90
C ASP A 22 -12.63 -26.42 8.83
N ALA A 23 -12.49 -25.15 9.19
CA ALA A 23 -12.59 -24.04 8.25
C ALA A 23 -11.48 -24.14 7.18
N ILE A 24 -10.24 -24.39 7.60
CA ILE A 24 -9.09 -24.58 6.71
C ILE A 24 -9.30 -25.79 5.79
N ASP A 25 -9.83 -26.90 6.33
CA ASP A 25 -10.10 -28.12 5.58
C ASP A 25 -11.14 -27.93 4.47
N ILE A 26 -12.09 -27.01 4.65
CA ILE A 26 -13.00 -26.63 3.58
C ILE A 26 -12.29 -25.71 2.58
N MET A 27 -11.60 -24.68 3.08
CA MET A 27 -10.97 -23.64 2.27
C MET A 27 -9.84 -24.15 1.37
N LYS A 28 -9.11 -25.21 1.77
CA LYS A 28 -8.03 -25.79 0.96
C LYS A 28 -8.51 -26.33 -0.39
N HIS A 29 -9.77 -26.75 -0.47
CA HIS A 29 -10.38 -27.28 -1.68
C HIS A 29 -11.02 -26.19 -2.57
N TRP A 30 -11.02 -24.94 -2.12
CA TRP A 30 -11.54 -23.83 -2.91
C TRP A 30 -10.62 -23.44 -4.04
N GLN A 31 -11.23 -23.14 -5.17
CA GLN A 31 -10.55 -22.45 -6.25
C GLN A 31 -10.25 -21.00 -5.83
N ASP A 32 -9.24 -20.41 -6.46
CA ASP A 32 -8.79 -19.03 -6.20
C ASP A 32 -9.93 -18.00 -6.21
N PHE A 33 -10.91 -18.16 -7.11
CA PHE A 33 -12.05 -17.25 -7.19
C PHE A 33 -13.05 -17.43 -6.04
N GLU A 34 -13.19 -18.63 -5.49
CA GLU A 34 -14.10 -18.90 -4.37
C GLU A 34 -13.52 -18.32 -3.08
N LEU A 35 -12.21 -18.51 -2.87
CA LEU A 35 -11.49 -17.87 -1.77
C LEU A 35 -11.57 -16.34 -1.87
N ALA A 36 -11.31 -15.78 -3.05
CA ALA A 36 -11.37 -14.34 -3.23
C ALA A 36 -12.78 -13.75 -3.05
N GLN A 37 -13.81 -14.49 -3.47
CA GLN A 37 -15.21 -14.12 -3.21
C GLN A 37 -15.51 -14.13 -1.71
N PHE A 38 -15.13 -15.20 -0.99
CA PHE A 38 -15.30 -15.30 0.46
C PHE A 38 -14.64 -14.13 1.18
N LEU A 39 -13.38 -13.83 0.87
CA LEU A 39 -12.63 -12.74 1.49
C LEU A 39 -13.26 -11.37 1.22
N PHE A 40 -13.85 -11.19 0.04
CA PHE A 40 -14.52 -9.95 -0.32
C PHE A 40 -15.88 -9.79 0.38
N GLU A 41 -16.67 -10.87 0.48
CA GLU A 41 -18.01 -10.86 1.08
C GLU A 41 -17.99 -10.89 2.61
N HIS A 42 -16.93 -11.45 3.22
CA HIS A 42 -16.79 -11.63 4.67
C HIS A 42 -15.66 -10.80 5.29
N GLN A 43 -15.53 -9.54 4.89
CA GLN A 43 -14.48 -8.63 5.39
C GLN A 43 -14.56 -8.41 6.91
N GLU A 44 -15.73 -8.59 7.52
CA GLU A 44 -15.93 -8.55 8.97
C GLU A 44 -15.09 -9.61 9.71
N LEU A 45 -14.69 -10.68 9.02
CA LEU A 45 -13.86 -11.76 9.57
C LEU A 45 -12.37 -11.54 9.36
N SER A 46 -11.96 -10.40 8.79
CA SER A 46 -10.55 -10.11 8.46
C SER A 46 -9.59 -10.28 9.64
N HIS A 47 -10.01 -9.84 10.83
CA HIS A 47 -9.26 -10.01 12.08
C HIS A 47 -9.01 -11.48 12.46
N LEU A 48 -9.83 -12.42 11.99
CA LEU A 48 -9.66 -13.85 12.24
C LEU A 48 -8.70 -14.52 11.26
N TRP A 49 -8.46 -13.94 10.08
CA TRP A 49 -7.52 -14.51 9.10
C TRP A 49 -6.07 -14.48 9.59
N ALA A 50 -5.75 -13.60 10.54
CA ALA A 50 -4.45 -13.49 11.17
C ALA A 50 -4.21 -14.52 12.28
N ASN A 51 -5.19 -15.40 12.57
CA ASN A 51 -5.01 -16.46 13.55
C ASN A 51 -3.89 -17.42 13.11
N SER A 52 -3.01 -17.80 14.04
CA SER A 52 -1.83 -18.62 13.77
C SER A 52 -2.15 -20.00 13.16
N ALA A 53 -3.36 -20.53 13.38
CA ALA A 53 -3.82 -21.76 12.74
C ALA A 53 -3.80 -21.67 11.20
N PHE A 54 -3.99 -20.47 10.63
CA PHE A 54 -3.99 -20.25 9.18
C PHE A 54 -2.60 -20.00 8.59
N ASN A 55 -1.53 -19.94 9.38
CA ASN A 55 -0.19 -19.57 8.89
C ASN A 55 0.27 -20.46 7.73
N SER A 56 0.17 -21.78 7.90
CA SER A 56 0.55 -22.75 6.85
C SER A 56 -0.33 -22.61 5.61
N PHE A 57 -1.63 -22.40 5.79
CA PHE A 57 -2.58 -22.19 4.69
C PHE A 57 -2.21 -20.95 3.87
N TRP A 58 -1.94 -19.82 4.53
CA TRP A 58 -1.57 -18.58 3.84
C TRP A 58 -0.21 -18.68 3.15
N LEU A 59 0.76 -19.37 3.75
CA LEU A 59 2.06 -19.60 3.13
C LEU A 59 1.94 -20.48 1.87
N GLU A 60 1.12 -21.53 1.91
CA GLU A 60 0.82 -22.36 0.74
C GLU A 60 0.18 -21.51 -0.37
N LYS A 61 -0.81 -20.67 -0.03
CA LYS A 61 -1.44 -19.76 -0.99
C LYS A 61 -0.46 -18.74 -1.56
N LEU A 62 0.41 -18.13 -0.74
CA LEU A 62 1.48 -17.25 -1.22
C LEU A 62 2.35 -17.95 -2.26
N ASN A 63 2.79 -19.16 -1.95
CA ASN A 63 3.66 -19.97 -2.79
C ASN A 63 2.99 -20.43 -4.10
N SER A 64 1.66 -20.48 -4.14
CA SER A 64 0.89 -20.82 -5.33
C SER A 64 0.54 -19.61 -6.21
N LEU A 65 0.59 -18.38 -5.69
CA LEU A 65 0.27 -17.16 -6.46
C LEU A 65 1.15 -17.01 -7.71
N ARG A 66 0.52 -16.80 -8.86
CA ARG A 66 1.19 -16.54 -10.15
C ARG A 66 0.60 -15.30 -10.82
N ILE A 67 1.39 -14.67 -11.67
CA ILE A 67 0.93 -13.65 -12.60
C ILE A 67 0.96 -14.21 -14.02
N SER A 68 -0.13 -14.04 -14.77
CA SER A 68 -0.29 -14.66 -16.09
C SER A 68 0.75 -14.23 -17.12
N SER A 69 1.20 -12.97 -17.03
CA SER A 69 2.20 -12.40 -17.95
C SER A 69 3.64 -12.81 -17.64
N ASN A 70 3.92 -13.40 -16.48
CA ASN A 70 5.25 -13.84 -16.10
C ASN A 70 5.19 -15.06 -15.16
N SER A 71 5.30 -16.25 -15.75
CA SER A 71 5.22 -17.52 -15.02
C SER A 71 6.41 -17.80 -14.11
N SER A 72 7.53 -17.07 -14.21
CA SER A 72 8.70 -17.23 -13.32
C SER A 72 8.63 -16.37 -12.07
N PHE A 73 7.86 -15.28 -12.07
CA PHE A 73 7.70 -14.41 -10.90
C PHE A 73 7.02 -15.16 -9.74
N ARG A 74 7.54 -14.94 -8.53
CA ARG A 74 6.97 -15.45 -7.28
C ARG A 74 6.87 -14.30 -6.29
N PHE A 75 5.75 -14.21 -5.58
CA PHE A 75 5.68 -13.35 -4.41
C PHE A 75 6.57 -13.93 -3.30
N LEU A 76 7.08 -13.05 -2.46
CA LEU A 76 7.92 -13.38 -1.32
C LEU A 76 7.24 -12.94 -0.04
N GLU A 77 7.51 -13.64 1.06
CA GLU A 77 7.09 -13.19 2.39
C GLU A 77 7.72 -11.84 2.70
N GLN A 78 6.91 -10.86 3.11
CA GLN A 78 7.36 -9.49 3.30
C GLN A 78 7.51 -9.17 4.79
N PRO A 79 8.73 -8.82 5.26
CA PRO A 79 8.94 -8.40 6.64
C PRO A 79 8.01 -7.24 7.04
N GLY A 80 7.36 -7.37 8.19
CA GLY A 80 6.43 -6.34 8.71
C GLY A 80 5.04 -6.33 8.08
N VAL A 81 4.73 -7.24 7.14
CA VAL A 81 3.39 -7.43 6.60
C VAL A 81 2.96 -8.88 6.78
N PRO A 82 1.86 -9.16 7.50
CA PRO A 82 1.36 -10.52 7.65
C PRO A 82 1.08 -11.18 6.29
N THR A 83 1.50 -12.43 6.12
CA THR A 83 1.26 -13.20 4.88
C THR A 83 -0.24 -13.29 4.56
N SER A 84 -1.08 -13.42 5.59
CA SER A 84 -2.55 -13.41 5.46
C SER A 84 -3.06 -12.15 4.76
N GLU A 85 -2.61 -10.96 5.19
CA GLU A 85 -2.99 -9.66 4.63
C GLU A 85 -2.48 -9.47 3.19
N LEU A 86 -1.23 -9.86 2.93
CA LEU A 86 -0.64 -9.78 1.58
C LEU A 86 -1.47 -10.62 0.60
N VAL A 87 -1.69 -11.89 0.95
CA VAL A 87 -2.38 -12.86 0.10
C VAL A 87 -3.86 -12.49 -0.05
N SER A 88 -4.57 -12.27 1.06
CA SER A 88 -6.02 -11.97 1.02
C SER A 88 -6.31 -10.68 0.25
N GLY A 89 -5.57 -9.61 0.51
CA GLY A 89 -5.77 -8.36 -0.21
C GLY A 89 -5.41 -8.45 -1.69
N TYR A 90 -4.43 -9.28 -2.07
CA TYR A 90 -4.15 -9.56 -3.48
C TYR A 90 -5.27 -10.36 -4.16
N TYR A 91 -5.84 -11.37 -3.48
CA TYR A 91 -7.02 -12.08 -3.98
C TYR A 91 -8.22 -11.15 -4.16
N ILE A 92 -8.51 -10.29 -3.17
CA ILE A 92 -9.56 -9.27 -3.27
C ILE A 92 -9.32 -8.34 -4.47
N PHE A 93 -8.08 -7.87 -4.65
CA PHE A 93 -7.70 -7.06 -5.81
C PHE A 93 -7.96 -7.79 -7.13
N CYS A 94 -7.54 -9.06 -7.26
CA CYS A 94 -7.80 -9.86 -8.45
C CYS A 94 -9.30 -10.11 -8.69
N ASN A 95 -10.07 -10.36 -7.64
CA ASN A 95 -11.52 -10.53 -7.75
C ASN A 95 -12.22 -9.25 -8.21
N TRP A 96 -11.83 -8.10 -7.64
CA TRP A 96 -12.32 -6.81 -8.07
C TRP A 96 -11.95 -6.52 -9.54
N LEU A 97 -10.73 -6.85 -9.97
CA LEU A 97 -10.32 -6.71 -11.37
C LEU A 97 -11.18 -7.51 -12.35
N ARG A 98 -11.74 -8.65 -11.92
CA ARG A 98 -12.62 -9.52 -12.73
C ARG A 98 -14.06 -8.98 -12.81
N HIS A 99 -14.52 -8.28 -11.79
CA HIS A 99 -15.90 -7.78 -11.67
C HIS A 99 -16.00 -6.25 -11.79
N LYS A 100 -15.04 -5.62 -12.48
CA LYS A 100 -14.91 -4.14 -12.62
C LYS A 100 -16.18 -3.40 -13.03
N SER A 101 -17.13 -4.07 -13.69
CA SER A 101 -18.38 -3.47 -14.15
C SER A 101 -19.49 -3.39 -13.09
N SER A 102 -19.37 -4.11 -11.95
CA SER A 102 -20.43 -4.20 -10.94
C SER A 102 -20.05 -3.71 -9.54
N LEU A 103 -18.75 -3.61 -9.21
CA LEU A 103 -18.28 -3.21 -7.88
C LEU A 103 -17.70 -1.79 -7.89
N LYS A 104 -18.35 -0.87 -7.18
CA LYS A 104 -17.77 0.44 -6.86
C LYS A 104 -16.53 0.28 -6.00
N TRP A 105 -15.54 1.15 -6.18
CA TRP A 105 -14.25 1.05 -5.46
C TRP A 105 -14.37 1.35 -3.96
N ASP A 106 -15.42 2.06 -3.54
CA ASP A 106 -15.77 2.35 -2.15
C ASP A 106 -16.22 1.10 -1.38
N ALA A 107 -16.59 0.02 -2.07
CA ALA A 107 -16.87 -1.29 -1.47
C ALA A 107 -15.60 -2.07 -1.06
N LEU A 108 -14.41 -1.56 -1.42
CA LEU A 108 -13.13 -2.18 -1.03
C LEU A 108 -12.76 -1.78 0.41
N PRO A 109 -12.16 -2.69 1.21
CA PRO A 109 -11.79 -2.41 2.59
C PRO A 109 -11.03 -1.09 2.72
N GLU A 110 -11.38 -0.26 3.71
CA GLU A 110 -10.82 1.09 3.84
C GLU A 110 -9.30 1.05 3.99
N LEU A 111 -8.84 0.20 4.90
CA LEU A 111 -7.43 -0.09 5.16
C LEU A 111 -7.14 -1.54 4.75
N SER A 112 -6.04 -1.73 4.04
CA SER A 112 -5.49 -3.03 3.69
C SER A 112 -3.97 -2.94 3.61
N MET A 113 -3.28 -3.99 4.04
CA MET A 113 -1.83 -4.08 3.87
C MET A 113 -1.43 -4.62 2.49
N SER A 114 -2.39 -4.86 1.58
CA SER A 114 -2.07 -5.21 0.20
C SER A 114 -1.70 -3.98 -0.62
N PHE A 115 -0.45 -3.94 -1.08
CA PHE A 115 0.02 -2.85 -1.93
C PHE A 115 -0.82 -2.65 -3.19
N HIS A 116 -1.19 -3.74 -3.86
CA HIS A 116 -1.93 -3.69 -5.13
C HIS A 116 -3.35 -3.12 -4.95
N LEU A 117 -4.02 -3.54 -3.88
CA LEU A 117 -5.36 -3.06 -3.55
C LEU A 117 -5.30 -1.57 -3.20
N THR A 118 -4.41 -1.19 -2.27
CA THR A 118 -4.25 0.20 -1.82
C THR A 118 -3.81 1.12 -2.96
N ARG A 119 -2.87 0.68 -3.81
CA ARG A 119 -2.48 1.42 -5.02
C ARG A 119 -3.65 1.65 -5.96
N LYS A 120 -4.52 0.65 -6.13
CA LYS A 120 -5.70 0.79 -7.00
C LYS A 120 -6.72 1.76 -6.42
N LYS A 121 -6.95 1.73 -5.11
CA LYS A 121 -7.81 2.72 -4.42
C LYS A 121 -7.24 4.13 -4.52
N MET A 122 -5.94 4.30 -4.26
CA MET A 122 -5.25 5.57 -4.46
C MET A 122 -5.50 6.11 -5.86
N HIS A 123 -5.34 5.29 -6.90
CA HIS A 123 -5.61 5.71 -8.27
C HIS A 123 -7.03 6.26 -8.50
N TYR A 124 -8.07 5.70 -7.86
CA TYR A 124 -9.42 6.25 -7.98
C TYR A 124 -9.58 7.58 -7.27
N HIS A 125 -9.04 7.72 -6.06
CA HIS A 125 -9.00 9.03 -5.40
C HIS A 125 -8.29 10.08 -6.27
N LEU A 126 -7.19 9.71 -6.91
CA LEU A 126 -6.45 10.61 -7.80
C LEU A 126 -7.26 11.05 -9.03
N LEU A 127 -8.16 10.20 -9.55
CA LEU A 127 -9.09 10.58 -10.62
C LEU A 127 -10.13 11.58 -10.10
N ASP A 128 -10.64 11.37 -8.88
CA ASP A 128 -11.63 12.26 -8.26
C ASP A 128 -11.06 13.66 -7.99
N LEU A 129 -9.74 13.77 -7.76
CA LEU A 129 -9.06 15.07 -7.54
C LEU A 129 -9.16 16.03 -8.73
N ILE A 130 -9.44 15.56 -9.95
CA ILE A 130 -9.50 16.41 -11.14
C ILE A 130 -10.55 17.52 -10.98
N TYR A 131 -11.68 17.19 -10.36
CA TYR A 131 -12.83 18.08 -10.18
C TYR A 131 -13.07 18.46 -8.71
N ALA A 132 -12.12 18.14 -7.82
CA ALA A 132 -12.31 18.25 -6.39
C ALA A 132 -12.34 19.70 -5.89
N ASP A 133 -13.26 19.98 -4.97
CA ASP A 133 -13.27 21.20 -4.16
C ASP A 133 -12.32 21.11 -2.96
N GLU A 134 -12.16 22.21 -2.21
CA GLU A 134 -11.28 22.26 -1.05
C GLU A 134 -11.64 21.24 0.05
N LYS A 135 -12.93 20.96 0.25
CA LYS A 135 -13.40 19.99 1.24
C LYS A 135 -13.00 18.58 0.83
N GLU A 136 -13.05 18.27 -0.45
CA GLU A 136 -12.59 17.00 -1.02
C GLU A 136 -11.06 16.86 -0.92
N LEU A 137 -10.31 17.94 -1.17
CA LEU A 137 -8.85 17.94 -0.95
C LEU A 137 -8.50 17.68 0.52
N LEU A 138 -9.23 18.28 1.47
CA LEU A 138 -9.01 18.03 2.90
C LEU A 138 -9.32 16.58 3.30
N LYS A 139 -10.38 15.98 2.72
CA LYS A 139 -10.66 14.55 2.91
C LYS A 139 -9.53 13.68 2.38
N PHE A 140 -8.99 14.01 1.20
CA PHE A 140 -7.88 13.28 0.63
C PHE A 140 -6.58 13.44 1.45
N THR A 141 -6.32 14.63 2.00
CA THR A 141 -5.22 14.86 2.95
C THR A 141 -5.32 13.93 4.17
N LYS A 142 -6.52 13.79 4.75
CA LYS A 142 -6.77 12.84 5.86
C LYS A 142 -6.57 11.39 5.42
N TYR A 143 -7.02 11.04 4.22
CA TYR A 143 -6.81 9.72 3.64
C TYR A 143 -5.31 9.39 3.53
N LEU A 144 -4.49 10.31 3.00
CA LEU A 144 -3.03 10.14 2.91
C LEU A 144 -2.38 9.97 4.28
N TYR A 145 -2.78 10.81 5.26
CA TYR A 145 -2.28 10.73 6.62
C TYR A 145 -2.58 9.36 7.28
N ASN A 146 -3.80 8.85 7.11
CA ASN A 146 -4.18 7.54 7.64
C ASN A 146 -3.40 6.37 7.00
N HIS A 147 -2.78 6.58 5.84
CA HIS A 147 -1.95 5.58 5.15
C HIS A 147 -0.46 5.68 5.49
N GLU A 148 -0.03 6.53 6.41
CA GLU A 148 1.37 6.57 6.85
C GLU A 148 1.82 5.25 7.50
N GLY A 149 0.94 4.60 8.28
CA GLY A 149 1.21 3.29 8.87
C GLY A 149 1.43 2.21 7.80
N PHE A 150 0.56 2.20 6.79
CA PHE A 150 0.72 1.35 5.60
C PHE A 150 2.06 1.63 4.90
N ALA A 151 2.40 2.90 4.67
CA ALA A 151 3.64 3.25 3.97
C ALA A 151 4.89 2.78 4.71
N LYS A 152 4.92 2.91 6.04
CA LYS A 152 6.01 2.40 6.89
C LYS A 152 6.19 0.88 6.78
N ALA A 153 5.09 0.13 6.72
CA ALA A 153 5.14 -1.33 6.61
C ALA A 153 5.53 -1.79 5.20
N GLN A 154 5.12 -1.07 4.16
CA GLN A 154 5.50 -1.38 2.78
C GLN A 154 6.92 -0.91 2.43
N GLY A 155 7.51 0.03 3.19
CA GLY A 155 8.82 0.60 2.87
C GLY A 155 8.76 1.46 1.61
N THR A 156 9.80 1.37 0.77
CA THR A 156 9.96 2.22 -0.43
C THR A 156 8.71 2.28 -1.33
N PRO A 157 8.05 1.17 -1.71
CA PRO A 157 6.81 1.26 -2.50
C PRO A 157 5.69 2.04 -1.82
N GLY A 158 5.52 1.87 -0.50
CA GLY A 158 4.50 2.59 0.26
C GLY A 158 4.76 4.08 0.34
N TYR A 159 6.01 4.46 0.60
CA TYR A 159 6.43 5.87 0.59
C TYR A 159 6.31 6.50 -0.81
N LEU A 160 6.61 5.76 -1.88
CA LEU A 160 6.39 6.22 -3.25
C LEU A 160 4.90 6.35 -3.60
N LEU A 161 4.04 5.51 -3.02
CA LEU A 161 2.59 5.66 -3.18
C LEU A 161 2.08 6.95 -2.53
N LEU A 162 2.56 7.28 -1.32
CA LEU A 162 2.23 8.56 -0.66
C LEU A 162 2.84 9.75 -1.41
N THR A 163 4.06 9.61 -1.92
CA THR A 163 4.69 10.63 -2.80
C THR A 163 3.75 10.98 -3.96
N ASN A 164 3.23 9.96 -4.66
CA ASN A 164 2.29 10.18 -5.76
C ASN A 164 0.99 10.85 -5.29
N GLY A 165 0.46 10.43 -4.15
CA GLY A 165 -0.71 11.06 -3.51
C GLY A 165 -0.51 12.55 -3.23
N TYR A 166 0.57 12.91 -2.52
CA TYR A 166 0.88 14.30 -2.16
C TYR A 166 1.22 15.17 -3.37
N TYR A 167 1.88 14.61 -4.38
CA TYR A 167 2.13 15.33 -5.63
C TYR A 167 0.82 15.75 -6.31
N HIS A 168 -0.11 14.82 -6.50
CA HIS A 168 -1.41 15.13 -7.13
C HIS A 168 -2.27 16.05 -6.27
N LEU A 169 -2.20 15.92 -4.94
CA LEU A 169 -2.84 16.86 -4.00
C LEU A 169 -2.27 18.28 -4.16
N ALA A 170 -0.95 18.42 -4.28
CA ALA A 170 -0.30 19.71 -4.53
C ALA A 170 -0.77 20.31 -5.87
N CYS A 171 -0.80 19.51 -6.93
CA CYS A 171 -1.34 19.94 -8.23
C CYS A 171 -2.81 20.36 -8.13
N ALA A 172 -3.62 19.70 -7.29
CA ALA A 172 -5.02 20.07 -7.08
C ALA A 172 -5.16 21.39 -6.32
N TYR A 173 -4.40 21.60 -5.24
CA TYR A 173 -4.37 22.89 -4.54
C TYR A 173 -3.91 24.04 -5.45
N LYS A 174 -2.92 23.78 -6.31
CA LYS A 174 -2.42 24.77 -7.29
C LYS A 174 -3.53 25.25 -8.24
N ARG A 175 -4.47 24.38 -8.62
CA ARG A 175 -5.62 24.75 -9.49
C ARG A 175 -6.65 25.64 -8.79
N LEU A 176 -6.75 25.60 -7.46
CA LEU A 176 -7.75 26.37 -6.71
C LEU A 176 -7.35 27.85 -6.46
N HIS A 177 -6.21 28.30 -7.00
CA HIS A 177 -5.66 29.68 -7.01
C HIS A 177 -5.45 30.39 -5.65
N ASN A 178 -6.19 30.04 -4.59
CA ASN A 178 -6.10 30.64 -3.24
C ASN A 178 -5.42 29.72 -2.20
N ASN A 179 -4.84 28.60 -2.63
CA ASN A 179 -4.32 27.56 -1.73
C ASN A 179 -2.80 27.37 -1.85
N GLN A 180 -2.05 28.48 -1.97
CA GLN A 180 -0.59 28.45 -2.14
C GLN A 180 0.10 27.73 -0.97
N GLU A 181 -0.24 28.06 0.27
CA GLU A 181 0.36 27.43 1.45
C GLU A 181 0.11 25.92 1.46
N SER A 182 -1.12 25.48 1.21
CA SER A 182 -1.46 24.05 1.15
C SER A 182 -0.75 23.32 0.01
N CYS A 183 -0.56 23.99 -1.14
CA CYS A 183 0.21 23.47 -2.27
C CYS A 183 1.68 23.25 -1.89
N GLU A 184 2.33 24.27 -1.31
CA GLU A 184 3.72 24.19 -0.86
C GLU A 184 3.92 23.11 0.21
N GLN A 185 2.98 22.99 1.16
CA GLN A 185 3.04 21.95 2.19
C GLN A 185 2.88 20.55 1.60
N ALA A 186 1.99 20.37 0.63
CA ALA A 186 1.84 19.10 -0.08
C ALA A 186 3.13 18.74 -0.87
N TYR A 187 3.79 19.71 -1.51
CA TYR A 187 5.10 19.46 -2.15
C TYR A 187 6.21 19.13 -1.14
N LYS A 188 6.25 19.77 0.03
CA LYS A 188 7.18 19.41 1.12
C LYS A 188 6.94 17.99 1.62
N LEU A 189 5.68 17.57 1.78
CA LEU A 189 5.34 16.20 2.14
C LEU A 189 5.73 15.21 1.05
N CYS A 190 5.52 15.56 -0.22
CA CYS A 190 6.00 14.77 -1.34
C CYS A 190 7.52 14.54 -1.24
N TRP A 191 8.31 15.60 -1.04
CA TRP A 191 9.76 15.49 -0.88
C TRP A 191 10.17 14.65 0.34
N LYS A 192 9.50 14.83 1.48
CA LYS A 192 9.71 14.03 2.69
C LYS A 192 9.53 12.53 2.38
N PHE A 193 8.45 12.15 1.70
CA PHE A 193 8.19 10.75 1.38
C PHE A 193 9.12 10.19 0.30
N MET A 194 9.58 10.99 -0.67
CA MET A 194 10.65 10.57 -1.56
C MET A 194 11.95 10.29 -0.80
N HIS A 195 12.29 11.13 0.17
CA HIS A 195 13.49 10.92 0.95
C HIS A 195 13.36 9.69 1.87
N LEU A 196 12.20 9.47 2.49
CA LEU A 196 11.91 8.22 3.21
C LEU A 196 12.04 6.98 2.31
N ALA A 197 11.52 7.06 1.08
CA ALA A 197 11.64 5.98 0.10
C ALA A 197 13.11 5.68 -0.25
N GLN A 198 13.96 6.70 -0.35
CA GLN A 198 15.40 6.58 -0.57
C GLN A 198 16.11 5.95 0.64
N LEU A 199 15.81 6.41 1.86
CA LEU A 199 16.40 5.87 3.10
C LEU A 199 16.07 4.39 3.27
N ALA A 200 14.82 4.00 2.98
CA ALA A 200 14.34 2.63 3.15
C ALA A 200 14.67 1.68 1.97
N GLU A 201 15.28 2.16 0.88
CA GLU A 201 15.41 1.41 -0.38
C GLU A 201 16.13 0.08 -0.20
N LYS A 202 17.26 0.08 0.51
CA LYS A 202 18.08 -1.12 0.74
C LYS A 202 17.30 -2.19 1.52
N ASP A 203 16.51 -1.77 2.49
CA ASP A 203 15.70 -2.67 3.34
C ASP A 203 14.39 -3.10 2.66
N SER A 204 14.04 -2.47 1.54
CA SER A 204 12.75 -2.66 0.86
C SER A 204 12.83 -3.59 -0.35
N THR A 205 13.93 -4.34 -0.52
CA THR A 205 14.14 -5.22 -1.70
C THR A 205 12.96 -6.17 -1.94
N ILE A 206 12.45 -6.81 -0.89
CA ILE A 206 11.29 -7.71 -0.98
C ILE A 206 10.01 -6.95 -1.33
N SER A 207 9.75 -5.83 -0.65
CA SER A 207 8.57 -5.02 -0.91
C SER A 207 8.56 -4.48 -2.35
N ILE A 208 9.70 -4.02 -2.86
CA ILE A 208 9.88 -3.57 -4.25
C ILE A 208 9.60 -4.70 -5.22
N HIS A 209 10.16 -5.89 -4.96
CA HIS A 209 9.93 -7.08 -5.76
C HIS A 209 8.45 -7.44 -5.83
N ASN A 210 7.76 -7.48 -4.69
CA ASN A 210 6.33 -7.81 -4.60
C ASN A 210 5.45 -6.74 -5.26
N ALA A 211 5.71 -5.46 -5.00
CA ALA A 211 4.89 -4.32 -5.45
C ALA A 211 4.94 -4.09 -6.97
N TYR A 212 6.07 -4.41 -7.59
CA TYR A 212 6.33 -4.13 -9.00
C TYR A 212 6.68 -5.37 -9.80
N TYR A 213 6.28 -6.55 -9.30
CA TYR A 213 6.41 -7.83 -10.01
C TYR A 213 7.83 -8.16 -10.47
N GLY A 214 8.83 -7.83 -9.63
CA GLY A 214 10.25 -8.07 -9.90
C GLY A 214 10.86 -7.13 -10.95
N LYS A 215 10.21 -6.01 -11.27
CA LYS A 215 10.66 -5.04 -12.28
C LYS A 215 11.38 -3.81 -11.71
N GLY A 216 11.74 -3.86 -10.43
CA GLY A 216 12.35 -2.72 -9.74
C GLY A 216 11.39 -1.53 -9.60
N LEU A 217 11.94 -0.32 -9.45
CA LEU A 217 11.18 0.92 -9.27
C LEU A 217 10.61 1.49 -10.58
N TYR A 218 10.82 0.84 -11.72
CA TYR A 218 10.44 1.31 -13.05
C TYR A 218 8.95 1.64 -13.16
N TYR A 219 8.10 0.92 -12.42
CA TYR A 219 6.66 1.16 -12.38
C TYR A 219 6.18 1.90 -11.13
N ALA A 220 7.09 2.44 -10.33
CA ALA A 220 6.77 3.18 -9.13
C ALA A 220 6.23 4.58 -9.43
N THR A 221 6.75 5.22 -10.49
CA THR A 221 6.38 6.59 -10.87
C THR A 221 6.18 6.74 -12.39
N PRO A 222 5.51 7.83 -12.85
CA PRO A 222 5.33 8.11 -14.27
C PRO A 222 6.64 8.29 -15.05
N PHE A 223 7.73 8.66 -14.37
CA PHE A 223 9.04 8.92 -15.00
C PHE A 223 9.77 7.67 -15.49
N LYS A 224 9.33 6.48 -15.06
CA LYS A 224 9.97 5.20 -15.41
C LYS A 224 11.45 5.12 -15.01
N ILE A 225 11.77 5.71 -13.86
CA ILE A 225 13.14 5.78 -13.29
C ILE A 225 13.32 4.67 -12.25
N ASN A 226 14.44 3.95 -12.33
CA ASN A 226 14.75 2.83 -11.43
C ASN A 226 15.62 3.22 -10.22
N ASN A 227 15.95 4.49 -10.07
CA ASN A 227 16.88 5.01 -9.07
C ASN A 227 16.25 6.17 -8.29
N MET A 228 16.26 6.12 -6.96
CA MET A 228 15.64 7.15 -6.11
C MET A 228 16.29 8.53 -6.25
N ILE A 229 17.61 8.62 -6.47
CA ILE A 229 18.33 9.88 -6.66
C ILE A 229 17.88 10.55 -7.96
N GLU A 230 17.90 9.81 -9.07
CA GLU A 230 17.43 10.30 -10.37
C GLU A 230 15.94 10.71 -10.31
N MET A 231 15.13 9.96 -9.57
CA MET A 231 13.72 10.27 -9.39
C MET A 231 13.52 11.58 -8.62
N LYS A 232 14.30 11.85 -7.56
CA LYS A 232 14.29 13.14 -6.84
C LYS A 232 14.71 14.30 -7.75
N VAL A 233 15.71 14.12 -8.60
CA VAL A 233 16.15 15.13 -9.57
C VAL A 233 15.05 15.45 -10.58
N ALA A 234 14.42 14.41 -11.16
CA ALA A 234 13.32 14.57 -12.10
C ALA A 234 12.13 15.30 -11.45
N PHE A 235 11.75 14.90 -10.24
CA PHE A 235 10.69 15.55 -9.48
C PHE A 235 10.98 17.03 -9.20
N PHE A 236 12.19 17.36 -8.72
CA PHE A 236 12.56 18.75 -8.45
C PHE A 236 12.55 19.60 -9.73
N SER A 237 13.01 19.02 -10.84
CA SER A 237 13.00 19.69 -12.15
C SER A 237 11.58 20.03 -12.62
N GLU A 238 10.59 19.22 -12.26
CA GLU A 238 9.19 19.44 -12.60
C GLU A 238 8.51 20.46 -11.66
N VAL A 239 8.75 20.37 -10.35
CA VAL A 239 8.12 21.23 -9.36
C VAL A 239 8.71 22.64 -9.35
N GLY A 240 10.02 22.75 -9.52
CA GLY A 240 10.75 24.01 -9.50
C GLY A 240 10.95 24.61 -8.12
N SER A 241 11.86 25.58 -8.03
CA SER A 241 12.25 26.26 -6.79
C SER A 241 11.13 27.12 -6.19
N ASP A 242 10.18 27.56 -7.01
CA ASP A 242 9.08 28.44 -6.60
C ASP A 242 8.10 27.73 -5.66
N TRP A 243 7.98 26.40 -5.77
CA TRP A 243 7.06 25.58 -4.98
C TRP A 243 7.78 24.73 -3.93
N LEU A 244 9.08 24.47 -4.11
CA LEU A 244 9.90 23.69 -3.21
C LEU A 244 11.31 24.28 -3.06
N THR A 245 11.44 25.26 -2.17
CA THR A 245 12.71 25.93 -1.87
C THR A 245 13.75 24.97 -1.27
N LEU A 246 15.04 25.31 -1.38
CA LEU A 246 16.13 24.53 -0.77
C LEU A 246 15.95 24.36 0.75
N THR A 247 15.49 25.41 1.44
CA THR A 247 15.16 25.34 2.87
C THR A 247 13.99 24.38 3.12
N GLY A 248 12.98 24.38 2.25
CA GLY A 248 11.87 23.43 2.30
C GLY A 248 12.33 21.98 2.12
N GLN A 249 13.22 21.72 1.16
CA GLN A 249 13.82 20.40 0.94
C GLN A 249 14.57 19.92 2.18
N LYS A 250 15.48 20.73 2.72
CA LYS A 250 16.28 20.37 3.90
C LYS A 250 15.41 20.11 5.13
N SER A 251 14.35 20.91 5.33
CA SER A 251 13.38 20.68 6.41
C SER A 251 12.63 19.34 6.25
N ALA A 252 12.18 19.04 5.03
CA ALA A 252 11.50 17.77 4.72
C ALA A 252 12.44 16.56 4.86
N GLU A 253 13.72 16.70 4.49
CA GLU A 253 14.74 15.66 4.65
C GLU A 253 15.04 15.38 6.12
N ASN A 254 15.26 16.41 6.93
CA ASN A 254 15.43 16.26 8.38
C ASN A 254 14.21 15.57 9.04
N SER A 255 13.00 15.93 8.61
CA SER A 255 11.76 15.30 9.08
C SER A 255 11.69 13.82 8.68
N ALA A 256 12.12 13.48 7.46
CA ALA A 256 12.20 12.11 6.96
C ALA A 256 13.24 11.29 7.72
N GLU A 257 14.44 11.82 7.96
CA GLU A 257 15.48 11.16 8.74
C GLU A 257 15.00 10.83 10.16
N PHE A 258 14.41 11.82 10.85
CA PHE A 258 13.83 11.60 12.18
C PHE A 258 12.74 10.52 12.16
N ALA A 259 11.84 10.55 11.17
CA ALA A 259 10.80 9.55 11.03
C ALA A 259 11.37 8.15 10.75
N TYR A 260 12.42 8.04 9.93
CA TYR A 260 13.06 6.76 9.60
C TYR A 260 13.84 6.18 10.78
N GLN A 261 14.49 7.01 11.61
CA GLN A 261 15.11 6.55 12.86
C GLN A 261 14.09 5.87 13.79
N ASN A 262 12.86 6.38 13.86
CA ASN A 262 11.79 5.75 14.63
C ASN A 262 11.37 4.39 14.04
N VAL A 263 11.39 4.24 12.72
CA VAL A 263 11.16 2.95 12.05
C VAL A 263 12.27 1.96 12.40
N LEU A 264 13.54 2.37 12.33
CA LEU A 264 14.67 1.52 12.71
C LEU A 264 14.61 1.10 14.18
N ARG A 265 14.24 2.01 15.08
CA ARG A 265 14.05 1.69 16.51
C ARG A 265 12.96 0.67 16.72
N ALA A 266 11.82 0.81 16.05
CA ALA A 266 10.71 -0.13 16.15
C ALA A 266 11.07 -1.54 15.64
N ARG A 267 12.03 -1.65 14.71
CA ARG A 267 12.53 -2.92 14.18
C ARG A 267 13.68 -3.53 14.99
N GLY A 268 14.27 -2.78 15.93
CA GLY A 268 15.48 -3.18 16.65
C GLY A 268 16.79 -2.96 15.88
N ASP A 269 16.73 -2.30 14.72
CA ASP A 269 17.87 -2.07 13.82
C ASP A 269 18.60 -0.75 14.10
N PHE A 270 18.17 0.00 15.12
CA PHE A 270 18.77 1.28 15.46
C PHE A 270 20.14 1.10 16.09
N LYS A 271 21.19 1.28 15.28
CA LYS A 271 22.54 1.51 15.77
C LYS A 271 22.63 2.95 16.23
N GLY A 272 22.32 3.19 17.50
CA GLY A 272 22.48 4.52 18.08
C GLY A 272 23.91 5.01 17.82
N ASN A 273 24.05 6.27 17.40
CA ASN A 273 25.33 6.94 17.56
C ASN A 273 25.60 6.93 19.07
N GLY A 274 26.69 6.27 19.48
CA GLY A 274 27.21 6.37 20.83
C GLY A 274 27.50 7.85 21.12
N ALA A 275 26.53 8.52 21.71
CA ALA A 275 26.65 9.85 22.26
C ALA A 275 25.73 9.88 23.49
N HIS A 276 26.28 9.41 24.60
CA HIS A 276 25.85 9.84 25.92
C HIS A 276 26.02 11.37 26.01
N PRO A 277 25.06 12.10 26.57
CA PRO A 277 25.27 12.90 27.75
C PRO A 277 25.27 12.01 29.01
#